data_AF-A0A7D7VL68-F1
#
_entry.id   AF-A0A7D7VL68-F1
#
_cell.length_a   1.000
_cell.length_b   1.000
_cell.length_c   1.000
_cell.angle_alpha   90.00
_cell.angle_beta   90.00
_cell.angle_gamma   90.00
#
_symmetry.space_group_name_H-M   'P 1'
#
loop_
_entity.id
_entity.type
_entity.pdbx_description
1 polymer ?
#
loop_
_entity_poly.entity_id
_entity_poly.type
_entity_poly.pdbx_seq_one_letter_code
_entity_poly.pdbx_strand_id
1 'polypeptide(L)'
;MLLIGIISVICGGDSWNEMEQYGLEKEDFLKTFLKPDKGIPSHDTFNRVFSAINPKQFEYCFIDWVKELAKLNDKEVVAVDDKTLRGAKSYGKKSP
;
A
#
# COMPACT_ATOMS: atom_id res chain seq x y z
N MET A 1 6.48 -8.96 3.25
CA MET A 1 5.89 -9.21 1.92
C MET A 1 4.41 -8.86 1.88
N LEU A 2 3.50 -9.57 2.57
CA LEU A 2 2.07 -9.21 2.58
C LEU A 2 1.83 -7.76 3.00
N LEU A 3 2.53 -7.31 4.04
CA LEU A 3 2.48 -5.91 4.47
C LEU A 3 2.95 -4.93 3.38
N ILE A 4 3.97 -5.27 2.59
CA ILE A 4 4.45 -4.43 1.49
C ILE A 4 3.36 -4.30 0.42
N GLY A 5 2.72 -5.42 0.05
CA GLY A 5 1.60 -5.42 -0.90
C GLY A 5 0.40 -4.61 -0.40
N ILE A 6 0.03 -4.77 0.87
CA ILE A 6 -1.07 -4.00 1.49
C ILE A 6 -0.76 -2.49 1.47
N ILE A 7 0.45 -2.09 1.89
CA ILE A 7 0.83 -0.68 1.91
C ILE A 7 0.89 -0.12 0.48
N SER A 8 1.43 -0.88 -0.48
CA SER A 8 1.45 -0.48 -1.89
C SER A 8 0.04 -0.20 -2.42
N VAL A 9 -0.94 -1.06 -2.10
CA VAL A 9 -2.36 -0.85 -2.49
C VAL A 9 -2.96 0.38 -1.81
N ILE A 10 -2.68 0.59 -0.52
CA ILE A 10 -3.11 1.81 0.19
C ILE A 10 -2.51 3.07 -0.44
N CYS A 11 -1.28 2.99 -0.94
CA CYS A 11 -0.60 4.06 -1.68
C CYS A 11 -1.05 4.19 -3.15
N GLY A 12 -2.05 3.41 -3.59
CA GLY A 12 -2.65 3.51 -4.93
C GLY A 12 -2.07 2.56 -5.98
N GLY A 13 -1.21 1.61 -5.59
CA GLY A 13 -0.72 0.58 -6.51
C GLY A 13 -1.78 -0.50 -6.79
N ASP A 14 -1.95 -0.90 -8.04
CA ASP A 14 -2.95 -1.89 -8.47
C ASP A 14 -2.38 -3.13 -9.17
N SER A 15 -1.06 -3.17 -9.38
CA SER A 15 -0.37 -4.28 -10.06
C SER A 15 0.80 -4.86 -9.24
N TRP A 16 1.18 -6.10 -9.57
CA TRP A 16 2.33 -6.76 -8.94
C TRP A 16 3.64 -6.02 -9.19
N ASN A 17 3.78 -5.43 -10.38
CA ASN A 17 4.95 -4.62 -10.76
C ASN A 17 5.02 -3.34 -9.93
N GLU A 18 3.89 -2.70 -9.67
CA GLU A 18 3.83 -1.53 -8.80
C GLU A 18 4.12 -1.87 -7.34
N MET A 19 3.75 -3.06 -6.85
CA MET A 19 4.14 -3.50 -5.50
C MET A 19 5.65 -3.70 -5.37
N GLU A 20 6.29 -4.30 -6.39
CA GLU A 20 7.75 -4.42 -6.45
C GLU A 20 8.40 -3.04 -6.51
N GLN A 21 7.94 -2.18 -7.41
CA GLN A 21 8.48 -0.84 -7.57
C GLN A 21 8.33 -0.01 -6.29
N TYR A 22 7.15 -0.02 -5.66
CA TYR A 22 6.93 0.62 -4.36
C TYR A 22 7.91 0.10 -3.30
N GLY A 23 8.09 -1.22 -3.23
CA GLY A 23 9.00 -1.85 -2.29
C GLY A 23 10.44 -1.36 -2.47
N LEU A 24 10.90 -1.26 -3.72
CA LEU A 24 12.23 -0.76 -4.07
C LEU A 24 12.37 0.75 -3.75
N GLU A 25 11.40 1.56 -4.15
CA GLU A 25 11.42 3.02 -3.94
C GLU A 25 11.33 3.42 -2.46
N LYS A 26 10.66 2.59 -1.65
CA LYS A 26 10.45 2.84 -0.22
C LYS A 26 11.24 1.88 0.66
N GLU A 27 12.27 1.22 0.13
CA GLU A 27 13.02 0.19 0.86
C GLU A 27 13.56 0.70 2.20
N ASP A 28 14.15 1.90 2.23
CA ASP A 28 14.69 2.50 3.46
C ASP A 28 13.60 2.75 4.51
N PHE A 29 12.42 3.22 4.08
CA PHE A 29 11.26 3.39 4.96
C PHE A 29 10.76 2.04 5.49
N LEU A 30 10.62 1.06 4.61
CA LEU A 30 10.18 -0.29 4.97
C LEU A 30 11.15 -0.94 5.96
N LYS A 31 12.46 -0.73 5.81
CA LYS A 31 13.50 -1.24 6.72
C LYS A 31 13.38 -0.72 8.16
N THR A 32 12.66 0.37 8.39
CA THR A 32 12.46 0.91 9.75
C THR A 32 11.59 0.02 10.64
N PHE A 33 10.66 -0.75 10.05
CA PHE A 33 9.75 -1.63 10.78
C PHE A 33 9.67 -3.06 10.22
N LEU A 34 10.12 -3.30 9.00
CA LEU A 34 10.33 -4.63 8.42
C LEU A 34 11.82 -4.92 8.38
N LYS A 35 12.23 -6.13 8.80
CA LYS A 35 13.58 -6.64 8.54
C LYS A 35 13.51 -7.69 7.44
N PRO A 36 13.56 -7.31 6.15
CA PRO A 36 13.54 -8.27 5.07
C PRO A 36 14.89 -9.00 4.98
N ASP A 37 14.92 -10.30 5.31
CA ASP A 37 16.13 -11.12 5.24
C ASP A 37 16.71 -11.27 3.83
N LYS A 38 15.89 -11.07 2.79
CA LYS A 38 16.25 -11.28 1.37
C LYS A 38 15.92 -10.08 0.47
N GLY A 39 15.77 -8.89 1.05
CA GLY A 39 15.39 -7.68 0.30
C GLY A 39 13.91 -7.64 -0.15
N ILE A 40 13.62 -6.78 -1.12
CA ILE A 40 12.27 -6.59 -1.65
C ILE A 40 11.88 -7.75 -2.59
N PRO A 41 10.69 -8.36 -2.42
CA PRO A 41 10.20 -9.39 -3.32
C PRO A 41 9.93 -8.87 -4.73
N SER A 42 10.14 -9.70 -5.74
CA SER A 42 9.75 -9.40 -7.13
C SER A 42 8.24 -9.49 -7.35
N HIS A 43 7.75 -8.91 -8.46
CA HIS A 43 6.36 -9.02 -8.90
C HIS A 43 5.89 -10.49 -9.02
N ASP A 44 6.74 -11.39 -9.53
CA ASP A 44 6.45 -12.83 -9.57
C ASP A 44 6.26 -13.43 -8.17
N THR A 45 7.04 -12.97 -7.21
CA THR A 45 6.93 -13.43 -5.82
C THR A 45 5.60 -12.97 -5.24
N PHE A 46 5.23 -11.70 -5.42
CA PHE A 46 3.90 -11.17 -5.05
C PHE A 46 2.78 -11.99 -5.66
N ASN A 47 2.79 -12.18 -6.98
CA ASN A 47 1.79 -12.97 -7.67
C ASN A 47 1.67 -14.38 -7.08
N ARG A 48 2.79 -15.08 -6.86
CA ARG A 48 2.79 -16.45 -6.33
C ARG A 48 2.16 -16.54 -4.94
N VAL A 49 2.49 -15.62 -4.04
CA VAL A 49 1.98 -15.67 -2.66
C VAL A 49 0.52 -15.27 -2.60
N PHE A 50 0.12 -14.18 -3.25
CA PHE A 50 -1.29 -13.77 -3.27
C PHE A 50 -2.18 -14.80 -3.98
N SER A 51 -1.68 -15.43 -5.05
CA SER A 51 -2.40 -16.51 -5.74
C SER A 51 -2.53 -17.79 -4.90
N ALA A 52 -1.61 -18.05 -3.97
CA ALA A 52 -1.66 -19.20 -3.07
C ALA A 52 -2.61 -18.99 -1.87
N ILE A 53 -3.04 -17.76 -1.63
CA ILE A 53 -3.89 -17.40 -0.49
C ILE A 53 -5.36 -17.55 -0.88
N ASN A 54 -6.16 -18.17 0.01
CA ASN A 54 -7.60 -18.19 -0.16
C ASN A 54 -8.17 -16.76 0.06
N PRO A 55 -8.80 -16.16 -0.96
CA PRO A 55 -9.22 -14.76 -0.91
C PRO A 55 -10.27 -14.50 0.19
N LYS A 56 -11.22 -15.41 0.42
CA LYS A 56 -12.26 -15.24 1.44
C LYS A 56 -11.69 -15.24 2.85
N GLN A 57 -10.70 -16.10 3.10
CA GLN A 57 -10.06 -16.20 4.40
C GLN A 57 -9.14 -15.02 4.64
N PHE A 58 -8.46 -14.55 3.59
CA PHE A 58 -7.67 -13.33 3.66
C PHE A 58 -8.52 -12.11 3.98
N GLU A 59 -9.66 -11.95 3.30
CA GLU A 59 -10.61 -10.86 3.58
C GLU A 59 -11.08 -10.88 5.03
N TYR A 60 -11.49 -12.04 5.55
CA TYR A 60 -11.89 -12.20 6.95
C TYR A 60 -10.78 -11.78 7.92
N CYS A 61 -9.56 -12.32 7.73
CA CYS A 61 -8.42 -11.99 8.58
C CYS A 61 -8.01 -10.52 8.47
N PHE A 62 -8.10 -9.94 7.27
CA PHE A 62 -7.77 -8.54 7.03
C PHE A 62 -8.75 -7.62 7.75
N ILE A 63 -10.06 -7.89 7.66
CA ILE A 63 -11.09 -7.12 8.38
C ILE A 63 -10.90 -7.23 9.89
N ASP A 64 -10.63 -8.44 10.40
CA ASP A 64 -10.40 -8.65 11.83
C ASP A 64 -9.16 -7.88 12.33
N TRP A 65 -8.06 -7.96 11.58
CA TRP A 65 -6.84 -7.19 11.87
C TRP A 65 -7.08 -5.67 11.88
N VAL A 66 -7.81 -5.14 10.89
CA VAL A 66 -8.14 -3.70 10.83
C VAL A 66 -9.03 -3.29 12.01
N LYS A 67 -9.97 -4.13 12.44
CA LYS A 67 -10.80 -3.86 13.62
C LYS A 67 -9.98 -3.79 14.90
N GLU A 68 -9.01 -4.69 15.08
CA GLU A 68 -8.10 -4.64 16.22
C GLU A 68 -7.22 -3.39 16.18
N LEU A 69 -6.72 -3.00 15.02
CA LEU A 69 -6.00 -1.72 14.84
C LEU A 69 -6.86 -0.51 15.20
N ALA A 70 -8.14 -0.52 14.84
CA ALA A 70 -9.06 0.57 15.17
C ALA A 70 -9.31 0.70 16.68
N LYS A 71 -9.27 -0.41 17.44
CA LYS A 71 -9.40 -0.39 18.91
C LYS A 71 -8.15 0.16 19.61
N LEU A 72 -6.98 -0.02 19.01
CA LEU A 72 -5.71 0.47 19.58
C LEU A 72 -5.57 1.99 19.47
N ASN A 73 -6.27 2.62 18.53
CA ASN A 73 -6.24 4.06 18.30
C ASN A 73 -7.54 4.70 18.80
N ASP A 74 -7.58 5.05 20.09
CA ASP A 74 -8.81 5.53 20.75
C ASP A 74 -9.39 6.84 20.16
N LYS A 75 -8.69 7.58 19.25
CA LYS A 75 -9.12 8.94 18.85
C LYS A 75 -8.80 9.51 17.46
N GLU A 76 -8.28 8.79 16.47
CA GLU A 76 -8.06 9.42 15.14
C GLU A 76 -8.61 8.59 13.98
N VAL A 77 -9.90 8.80 13.70
CA VAL A 77 -10.48 8.49 12.39
C VAL A 77 -9.94 9.54 11.41
N VAL A 78 -8.87 9.21 10.70
CA VAL A 78 -8.38 10.02 9.58
C VAL A 78 -9.23 9.67 8.36
N ALA A 79 -10.08 10.60 7.92
CA ALA A 79 -10.79 10.48 6.66
C ALA A 79 -9.76 10.58 5.51
N VAL A 80 -9.44 9.46 4.88
CA VAL A 80 -8.66 9.44 3.63
C VAL A 80 -9.67 9.60 2.49
N ASP A 81 -9.91 10.84 2.10
CA ASP A 81 -10.78 11.21 0.98
C ASP A 81 -9.95 11.28 -0.30
N ASP A 82 -10.11 10.31 -1.21
CA ASP A 82 -9.46 10.29 -2.53
C ASP A 82 -10.11 11.29 -3.51
N LYS A 83 -10.25 12.54 -3.08
CA LYS A 83 -10.67 13.61 -3.99
C LYS A 83 -9.48 13.99 -4.86
N THR A 84 -9.46 13.40 -6.05
CA THR A 84 -8.70 13.88 -7.19
C THR A 84 -8.91 15.40 -7.34
N LEU A 85 -7.84 16.19 -7.23
CA LEU A 85 -7.83 17.63 -7.52
C LEU A 85 -8.16 17.84 -9.01
N ARG A 86 -9.44 17.88 -9.37
CA ARG A 86 -9.89 18.44 -10.64
C ARG A 86 -9.64 19.95 -10.60
N GLY A 87 -8.48 20.38 -11.10
CA GLY A 87 -8.18 21.81 -11.25
C GLY A 87 -6.77 22.27 -10.92
N ALA A 88 -5.77 21.39 -10.78
CA ALA A 88 -4.36 21.79 -10.75
C ALA A 88 -3.91 22.30 -12.14
N LYS A 89 -4.44 23.46 -12.57
CA LYS A 89 -3.87 24.23 -13.67
C LYS A 89 -2.47 24.66 -13.22
N SER A 90 -1.48 24.15 -13.94
CA SER A 90 -0.11 24.65 -13.92
C SER A 90 -0.13 26.18 -14.01
N TYR A 91 0.49 26.85 -13.05
CA TYR A 91 0.81 28.28 -13.13
C TYR A 91 1.88 28.47 -14.23
N GLY A 92 1.47 28.33 -15.49
CA GLY A 92 2.29 28.52 -16.68
C GLY A 92 1.82 29.75 -17.42
N LYS A 93 2.54 30.86 -17.20
CA LYS A 93 2.64 32.13 -17.96
C LYS A 93 1.40 32.66 -18.70
N LYS A 94 1.05 33.92 -18.37
CA LYS A 94 0.27 34.80 -19.25
C LYS A 94 0.98 34.96 -20.60
N SER A 95 0.21 34.83 -21.67
CA SER A 95 0.55 35.25 -23.03
C SER A 95 -0.57 36.17 -23.55
N PRO A 96 -0.26 37.09 -24.49
CA PRO A 96 -0.81 38.45 -24.59
C PRO A 96 -2.32 38.56 -24.78
#